data_AF-A0A7C3H695-F1
#
_entry.id   AF-A0A7C3H695-F1
#
_cell.length_a   1.000
_cell.length_b   1.000
_cell.length_c   1.000
_cell.angle_alpha   90.00
_cell.angle_beta   90.00
_cell.angle_gamma   90.00
#
_symmetry.space_group_name_H-M   'P 1'
#
loop_
_entity.id
_entity.type
_entity.pdbx_description
1 polymer ?
#
loop_
_entity_poly.entity_id
_entity_poly.type
_entity_poly.pdbx_seq_one_letter_code
_entity_poly.pdbx_strand_id
1 'polypeptide(L)'
;MVRIKSNNTEKELIRFVQSWFDLIAKGKIAEACKKLDKPNYYGIVWTPEKIKEIIKNEFGPETIFGQENPKGVFFSSVQETEGTYRADVLKFDDGSGYSVEHNVPLNREWSDLTAQFEFIGETSEFEVILHDLHVL
;
A
#
# COMPACT_ATOMS: atom_id res chain seq x y z
N MET A 1 1.55 -5.94 -14.11
CA MET A 1 1.37 -7.31 -13.61
C MET A 1 2.60 -7.69 -12.82
N VAL A 2 2.44 -8.48 -11.75
CA VAL A 2 3.53 -9.07 -10.97
C VAL A 2 3.64 -10.55 -11.29
N ARG A 3 4.88 -11.02 -11.47
CA ARG A 3 5.17 -12.45 -11.72
C ARG A 3 5.79 -13.08 -10.49
N ILE A 4 5.16 -14.12 -9.97
CA ILE A 4 5.60 -14.88 -8.81
C ILE A 4 6.54 -15.99 -9.29
N LYS A 5 7.78 -15.94 -8.81
CA LYS A 5 8.85 -16.88 -9.22
C LYS A 5 9.15 -17.95 -8.18
N SER A 6 8.60 -17.81 -6.99
CA SER A 6 8.86 -18.69 -5.85
C SER A 6 7.62 -19.51 -5.51
N ASN A 7 7.81 -20.63 -4.81
CA ASN A 7 6.70 -21.46 -4.32
C ASN A 7 5.95 -20.82 -3.13
N ASN A 8 6.34 -19.62 -2.68
CA ASN A 8 5.66 -18.88 -1.61
C ASN A 8 5.09 -17.58 -2.17
N THR A 9 3.86 -17.66 -2.67
CA THR A 9 3.12 -16.53 -3.26
C THR A 9 2.94 -15.39 -2.26
N GLU A 10 2.45 -15.68 -1.06
CA GLU A 10 2.16 -14.67 -0.03
C GLU A 10 3.37 -13.79 0.27
N LYS A 11 4.55 -14.40 0.45
CA LYS A 11 5.80 -13.68 0.69
C LYS A 11 6.20 -12.78 -0.48
N GLU A 12 5.97 -13.21 -1.71
CA GLU A 12 6.27 -12.40 -2.90
C GLU A 12 5.28 -11.24 -3.06
N LEU A 13 4.01 -11.44 -2.72
CA LEU A 13 3.00 -10.36 -2.72
C LEU A 13 3.33 -9.31 -1.66
N ILE A 14 3.67 -9.73 -0.43
CA ILE A 14 4.14 -8.81 0.62
C ILE A 14 5.38 -8.03 0.13
N ARG A 15 6.38 -8.71 -0.45
CA ARG A 15 7.57 -8.05 -0.98
C ARG A 15 7.25 -7.03 -2.07
N PHE A 16 6.26 -7.31 -2.91
CA PHE A 16 5.79 -6.34 -3.89
C PHE A 16 5.27 -5.08 -3.19
N VAL A 17 4.37 -5.23 -2.21
CA VAL A 17 3.79 -4.11 -1.46
C VAL A 17 4.87 -3.31 -0.73
N GLN A 18 5.81 -3.98 -0.07
CA GLN A 18 6.95 -3.33 0.57
C GLN A 18 7.78 -2.51 -0.43
N SER A 19 8.09 -3.08 -1.60
CA SER A 19 8.83 -2.36 -2.65
C SER A 19 8.05 -1.18 -3.23
N TRP A 20 6.72 -1.25 -3.20
CA TRP A 20 5.83 -0.18 -3.63
C TRP A 20 5.90 1.00 -2.65
N PHE A 21 5.86 0.74 -1.34
CA PHE A 21 6.08 1.79 -0.33
C PHE A 21 7.49 2.36 -0.36
N ASP A 22 8.52 1.54 -0.59
CA ASP A 22 9.89 2.04 -0.74
C ASP A 22 10.06 3.01 -1.92
N LEU A 23 9.29 2.84 -3.01
CA LEU A 23 9.25 3.82 -4.09
C LEU A 23 8.62 5.14 -3.63
N ILE A 24 7.51 5.06 -2.92
CA ILE A 24 6.81 6.25 -2.41
C ILE A 24 7.70 7.03 -1.43
N ALA A 25 8.36 6.34 -0.50
CA ALA A 25 9.30 6.94 0.45
C ALA A 25 10.46 7.67 -0.25
N LYS A 26 10.88 7.20 -1.43
CA LYS A 26 11.89 7.85 -2.28
C LYS A 26 11.35 9.01 -3.13
N GLY A 27 10.10 9.42 -2.90
CA GLY A 27 9.42 10.46 -3.69
C GLY A 27 8.96 9.99 -5.08
N LYS A 28 9.05 8.69 -5.38
CA LYS A 28 8.75 8.12 -6.70
C LYS A 28 7.30 7.64 -6.81
N ILE A 29 6.36 8.43 -6.30
CA ILE A 29 4.93 8.06 -6.24
C ILE A 29 4.37 7.77 -7.64
N ALA A 30 4.78 8.54 -8.65
CA ALA A 30 4.36 8.29 -10.03
C ALA A 30 4.88 6.95 -10.57
N GLU A 31 6.08 6.50 -10.17
CA GLU A 31 6.58 5.17 -10.53
C GLU A 31 5.81 4.07 -9.80
N ALA A 32 5.43 4.30 -8.54
CA ALA A 32 4.62 3.39 -7.76
C ALA A 32 3.21 3.24 -8.38
N CYS A 33 2.54 4.33 -8.74
CA CYS A 33 1.23 4.28 -9.40
C CYS A 33 1.27 3.52 -10.74
N LYS A 34 2.37 3.61 -11.50
CA LYS A 34 2.55 2.83 -12.75
C LYS A 34 2.66 1.32 -12.53
N LYS A 35 2.85 0.86 -11.29
CA LYS A 35 2.83 -0.57 -10.94
C LYS A 35 1.42 -1.10 -10.66
N LEU A 36 0.42 -0.23 -10.64
CA LEU A 36 -0.99 -0.60 -10.53
C LEU A 36 -1.54 -0.79 -11.94
N ASP A 37 -2.12 -1.96 -12.20
CA ASP A 37 -2.54 -2.38 -13.53
C ASP A 37 -3.96 -1.92 -13.87
N LYS A 38 -4.82 -1.79 -12.86
CA LYS A 38 -6.25 -1.50 -13.01
C LYS A 38 -6.76 -0.51 -11.96
N PRO A 39 -7.85 0.21 -12.25
CA PRO A 39 -8.65 0.88 -11.22
C PRO A 39 -9.17 -0.13 -10.19
N ASN A 40 -9.50 0.33 -8.99
CA ASN A 40 -10.22 -0.50 -8.03
C ASN A 40 -11.67 -0.77 -8.45
N TYR A 41 -12.39 -1.58 -7.66
CA TYR A 41 -13.79 -1.90 -7.90
C TYR A 41 -14.71 -0.67 -8.05
N TYR A 42 -14.39 0.42 -7.37
CA TYR A 42 -15.12 1.70 -7.45
C TYR A 42 -14.73 2.56 -8.67
N GLY A 43 -13.85 2.06 -9.55
CA GLY A 43 -13.36 2.79 -10.72
C GLY A 43 -12.30 3.85 -10.40
N ILE A 44 -11.72 3.83 -9.19
CA ILE A 44 -10.68 4.77 -8.79
C ILE A 44 -9.37 4.41 -9.49
N VAL A 45 -8.93 5.29 -10.39
CA VAL A 45 -7.55 5.33 -10.87
C VAL A 45 -6.71 6.08 -9.83
N TRP A 46 -5.71 5.40 -9.27
CA TRP A 46 -4.79 5.97 -8.29
C TRP A 46 -3.72 6.84 -8.96
N THR A 47 -3.62 8.08 -8.49
CA THR A 47 -2.59 9.04 -8.93
C THR A 47 -1.82 9.55 -7.71
N PRO A 48 -0.64 10.16 -7.90
CA PRO A 48 0.10 10.80 -6.82
C PRO A 48 -0.73 11.83 -6.06
N GLU A 49 -1.59 12.57 -6.75
CA GLU A 49 -2.45 13.60 -6.16
C GLU A 49 -3.48 12.98 -5.22
N LYS A 50 -4.16 11.90 -5.64
CA LYS A 50 -5.12 11.19 -4.78
C LYS A 50 -4.48 10.57 -3.53
N ILE A 51 -3.31 9.95 -3.68
CA ILE A 51 -2.58 9.40 -2.53
C ILE A 51 -2.24 10.52 -1.54
N LYS A 52 -1.72 11.65 -2.03
CA LYS A 52 -1.41 12.81 -1.18
C LYS A 52 -2.65 13.43 -0.53
N GLU A 53 -3.77 13.44 -1.24
CA GLU A 53 -5.05 13.92 -0.73
C GLU A 53 -5.54 13.08 0.45
N ILE A 54 -5.49 11.75 0.35
CA ILE A 54 -5.85 10.86 1.47
C ILE A 54 -4.95 11.13 2.67
N ILE A 55 -3.62 11.18 2.49
CA ILE A 55 -2.70 11.49 3.59
C ILE A 55 -3.00 12.85 4.21
N LYS A 56 -3.34 13.86 3.40
CA LYS A 56 -3.71 15.18 3.90
C LYS A 56 -5.04 15.14 4.67
N ASN A 57 -6.02 14.35 4.24
CA ASN A 57 -7.32 14.29 4.88
C ASN A 57 -7.27 13.53 6.21
N GLU A 58 -6.55 12.41 6.24
CA GLU A 58 -6.44 11.54 7.43
C GLU A 58 -5.39 12.07 8.43
N PHE A 59 -4.30 12.66 7.94
CA PHE A 59 -3.15 13.04 8.76
C PHE A 59 -2.68 14.50 8.58
N GLY A 60 -3.47 15.34 7.93
CA GLY A 60 -3.13 16.75 7.70
C GLY A 60 -3.17 17.60 8.98
N PRO A 61 -2.76 18.88 8.90
CA PRO A 61 -2.62 19.77 10.06
C PRO A 61 -3.89 19.98 10.90
N GLU A 62 -5.06 19.76 10.31
CA GLU A 62 -6.36 19.88 10.98
C GLU A 62 -6.73 18.65 11.81
N THR A 63 -6.02 17.52 11.65
CA THR A 63 -6.27 16.29 12.41
C THR A 63 -5.45 16.24 13.70
N ILE A 64 -5.86 15.40 14.67
CA ILE A 64 -5.12 15.22 15.92
C ILE A 64 -3.67 14.83 15.62
N PHE A 65 -3.47 13.89 14.70
CA PHE A 65 -2.14 13.47 14.27
C PHE A 65 -1.31 14.63 13.71
N GLY A 66 -1.90 15.47 12.85
CA GLY A 66 -1.19 16.61 12.27
C GLY A 66 -0.81 17.68 13.29
N GLN A 67 -1.63 17.87 14.34
CA GLN A 67 -1.31 18.77 15.45
C GLN A 67 -0.14 18.25 16.30
N GLU A 68 -0.07 16.94 16.51
CA GLU A 68 1.04 16.27 17.22
C GLU A 68 2.32 16.20 16.36
N ASN A 69 2.17 16.25 15.04
CA ASN A 69 3.26 16.16 14.05
C ASN A 69 3.36 17.43 13.18
N PRO A 70 3.76 18.60 13.74
CA PRO A 70 3.74 19.87 13.03
C PRO A 70 4.72 19.97 11.85
N LYS A 71 5.68 19.04 11.75
CA LYS A 71 6.60 18.92 10.61
C LYS A 71 5.93 18.27 9.39
N GLY A 72 4.69 17.79 9.54
CA GLY A 72 3.93 17.10 8.52
C GLY A 72 4.20 15.60 8.49
N VAL A 73 3.52 14.94 7.55
CA VAL A 73 3.55 13.48 7.37
C VAL A 73 4.33 13.14 6.12
N PHE A 74 5.19 12.12 6.23
CA PHE A 74 5.91 11.58 5.10
C PHE A 74 5.94 10.05 5.13
N PHE A 75 5.90 9.44 3.95
CA PHE A 75 6.10 8.01 3.80
C PHE A 75 7.55 7.64 4.12
N SER A 76 7.71 6.57 4.89
CA SER A 76 9.02 6.03 5.27
C SER A 76 9.33 4.74 4.54
N SER A 77 10.62 4.44 4.38
CA SER A 77 11.07 3.14 3.87
C SER A 77 10.65 2.05 4.85
N VAL A 78 10.23 0.89 4.35
CA VAL A 78 9.85 -0.26 5.20
C VAL A 78 10.99 -0.65 6.15
N GLN A 79 12.24 -0.54 5.69
CA GLN A 79 13.43 -0.91 6.45
C GLN A 79 13.80 0.12 7.54
N GLU A 80 13.32 1.35 7.41
CA GLU A 80 13.57 2.45 8.36
C GLU A 80 12.40 2.66 9.32
N THR A 81 11.39 1.79 9.28
CA THR A 81 10.16 1.93 10.07
C THR A 81 10.20 1.05 11.31
N GLU A 82 10.05 1.67 12.46
CA GLU A 82 10.08 1.04 13.78
C GLU A 82 8.68 0.68 14.28
N GLY A 83 8.60 -0.18 15.30
CA GLY A 83 7.36 -0.60 15.93
C GLY A 83 6.80 -1.92 15.38
N THR A 84 5.49 -2.12 15.54
CA THR A 84 4.82 -3.38 15.19
C THR A 84 4.37 -3.38 13.72
N TYR A 85 5.10 -4.13 12.91
CA TYR A 85 4.73 -4.43 11.53
C TYR A 85 3.55 -5.40 11.46
N ARG A 86 2.54 -5.06 10.66
CA ARG A 86 1.43 -5.95 10.31
C ARG A 86 1.23 -5.98 8.79
N ALA A 87 1.18 -7.20 8.26
CA ALA A 87 0.68 -7.46 6.93
C ALA A 87 -0.01 -8.83 6.92
N ASP A 88 -1.18 -8.88 6.31
CA ASP A 88 -2.00 -10.08 6.22
C ASP A 88 -2.27 -10.39 4.75
N VAL A 89 -2.20 -11.67 4.38
CA VAL A 89 -2.51 -12.14 3.03
C VAL A 89 -3.69 -13.09 3.13
N LEU A 90 -4.72 -12.81 2.35
CA LEU A 90 -5.94 -13.61 2.29
C LEU A 90 -6.14 -14.07 0.85
N LYS A 91 -6.34 -15.36 0.64
CA LYS A 91 -6.73 -15.89 -0.66
C LYS A 91 -8.24 -15.73 -0.84
N PHE A 92 -8.69 -15.32 -2.02
CA PHE A 92 -10.12 -15.27 -2.30
C PHE A 92 -10.71 -16.68 -2.43
N ASP A 93 -11.92 -16.87 -1.91
CA ASP A 93 -12.62 -18.16 -1.88
C ASP A 93 -12.92 -18.70 -3.30
N ASP A 94 -13.14 -17.80 -4.26
CA ASP A 94 -13.37 -18.13 -5.66
C ASP A 94 -12.08 -18.50 -6.42
N GLY A 95 -10.92 -18.38 -5.77
CA GLY A 95 -9.61 -18.67 -6.34
C GLY A 95 -9.10 -17.62 -7.33
N SER A 96 -9.77 -16.47 -7.48
CA SER A 96 -9.42 -15.41 -8.43
C SER A 96 -8.13 -14.66 -8.10
N GLY A 97 -7.63 -14.80 -6.87
CA GLY A 97 -6.47 -14.03 -6.43
C GLY A 97 -6.28 -13.97 -4.92
N TYR A 98 -5.64 -12.88 -4.50
CA TYR A 98 -5.30 -12.60 -3.10
C TYR A 98 -5.61 -11.14 -2.75
N SER A 99 -6.02 -10.90 -1.51
CA SER A 99 -5.99 -9.60 -0.84
C SER A 99 -4.75 -9.51 0.05
N VAL A 100 -4.09 -8.36 0.06
CA VAL A 100 -2.99 -8.04 0.98
C VAL A 100 -3.32 -6.75 1.72
N GLU A 101 -3.44 -6.85 3.03
CA GLU A 101 -3.51 -5.68 3.92
C GLU A 101 -2.11 -5.42 4.48
N HIS A 102 -1.68 -4.16 4.46
CA HIS A 102 -0.36 -3.77 4.92
C HIS A 102 -0.42 -2.40 5.59
N ASN A 103 0.06 -2.29 6.83
CA ASN A 103 0.14 -1.01 7.52
C ASN A 103 1.07 -0.06 6.77
N VAL A 104 0.69 1.21 6.64
CA VAL A 104 1.46 2.19 5.90
C VAL A 104 2.61 2.72 6.78
N PRO A 105 3.86 2.72 6.30
CA PRO A 105 4.98 3.31 7.02
C PRO A 105 4.95 4.83 6.90
N LEU A 106 4.66 5.54 8.00
CA LEU A 106 4.60 7.00 8.06
C LEU A 106 5.49 7.50 9.20
N ASN A 107 6.27 8.56 8.96
CA ASN A 107 7.12 9.19 9.98
C ASN A 107 8.06 8.23 10.74
N ARG A 108 8.52 7.15 10.07
CA ARG A 108 9.34 6.04 10.61
C ARG A 108 8.64 5.16 11.63
N GLU A 109 7.30 5.20 11.66
CA GLU A 109 6.48 4.33 12.48
C GLU A 109 5.40 3.64 11.62
N TRP A 110 4.96 2.46 12.06
CA TRP A 110 3.83 1.79 11.45
C TRP A 110 2.53 2.49 11.88
N SER A 111 1.87 3.14 10.93
CA SER A 111 0.60 3.83 11.18
C SER A 111 -0.60 2.89 11.18
N ASP A 112 -1.73 3.40 11.66
CA ASP A 112 -3.07 2.80 11.56
C ASP A 112 -3.68 2.89 10.14
N LEU A 113 -3.13 3.75 9.28
CA LEU A 113 -3.44 3.73 7.85
C LEU A 113 -3.05 2.37 7.28
N THR A 114 -4.03 1.72 6.67
CA THR A 114 -3.90 0.40 6.08
C THR A 114 -4.07 0.52 4.58
N ALA A 115 -3.17 -0.09 3.83
CA ALA A 115 -3.30 -0.25 2.40
C ALA A 115 -3.78 -1.64 2.06
N GLN A 116 -4.88 -1.71 1.31
CA GLN A 116 -5.44 -2.95 0.82
C GLN A 116 -5.14 -3.10 -0.66
N PHE A 117 -4.35 -4.10 -1.02
CA PHE A 117 -4.06 -4.48 -2.39
C PHE A 117 -4.83 -5.73 -2.79
N GLU A 118 -5.27 -5.78 -4.04
CA GLU A 118 -5.80 -6.99 -4.66
C GLU A 118 -4.85 -7.44 -5.76
N PHE A 119 -4.57 -8.73 -5.79
CA PHE A 119 -3.75 -9.40 -6.79
C PHE A 119 -4.64 -10.41 -7.51
N ILE A 120 -5.13 -10.03 -8.70
CA ILE A 120 -6.11 -10.81 -9.47
C ILE A 120 -5.41 -11.52 -10.62
N GLY A 121 -5.61 -12.82 -10.77
CA GLY A 121 -4.98 -13.60 -11.83
C GLY A 121 -4.77 -15.07 -11.48
N GLU A 122 -4.04 -15.78 -12.34
CA GLU A 122 -3.86 -17.22 -12.24
C GLU A 122 -2.39 -17.61 -12.02
N THR A 123 -2.17 -18.57 -11.12
CA THR A 123 -0.98 -19.41 -10.87
C THR A 123 0.34 -18.69 -10.58
N SER A 124 0.77 -17.72 -11.40
CA SER A 124 2.07 -17.04 -11.28
C SER A 124 2.08 -15.61 -11.80
N GLU A 125 0.99 -15.10 -12.37
CA GLU A 125 0.91 -13.74 -12.89
C GLU A 125 -0.37 -13.06 -12.38
N PHE A 126 -0.19 -11.92 -11.72
CA PHE A 126 -1.30 -11.17 -11.11
C PHE A 126 -1.31 -9.74 -11.61
N GLU A 127 -2.49 -9.24 -11.93
CA GLU A 127 -2.77 -7.82 -12.02
C GLU A 127 -2.80 -7.23 -10.62
N VAL A 128 -2.19 -6.05 -10.46
CA VAL A 128 -2.09 -5.37 -9.18
C VAL A 128 -3.10 -4.23 -9.13
N ILE A 129 -3.95 -4.25 -8.12
CA ILE A 129 -4.92 -3.20 -7.83
C ILE A 129 -4.65 -2.71 -6.41
N LEU A 130 -4.57 -1.39 -6.23
CA LEU A 130 -4.72 -0.81 -4.89
C LEU A 130 -6.22 -0.65 -4.67
N HIS A 131 -6.81 -1.48 -3.81
CA HIS A 131 -8.24 -1.42 -3.54
C HIS A 131 -8.56 -0.18 -2.73
N ASP A 132 -7.82 0.05 -1.64
CA ASP A 132 -8.11 1.14 -0.72
C ASP A 132 -6.90 1.60 0.12
N LEU A 133 -7.00 2.81 0.64
CA LEU A 133 -6.14 3.39 1.67
C LEU A 133 -7.05 4.00 2.74
N HIS A 134 -7.18 3.35 3.89
CA HIS A 134 -8.10 3.75 4.95
C HIS A 134 -7.49 3.54 6.34
N VAL A 135 -7.99 4.29 7.32
CA VAL A 135 -7.73 4.04 8.74
C VAL A 135 -8.79 3.06 9.26
N LEU A 136 -8.37 2.06 10.05
CA LEU A 136 -9.26 1.08 10.69
C LEU A 136 -9.87 1.59 12.00
#